data_AF-A0A1C5RUJ2-F1
#
_entry.id   AF-A0A1C5RUJ2-F1
#
_cell.length_a   1.000
_cell.length_b   1.000
_cell.length_c   1.000
_cell.angle_alpha   90.00
_cell.angle_beta   90.00
_cell.angle_gamma   90.00
#
_symmetry.space_group_name_H-M   'P 1'
#
loop_
_entity.id
_entity.type
_entity.pdbx_description
1 polymer ?
#
loop_
_entity_poly.entity_id
_entity_poly.type
_entity_poly.pdbx_seq_one_letter_code
_entity_poly.pdbx_strand_id
1 'polypeptide(L)'
;MKEQEKKQEKTQSQINITRSEFQRSFKNHYTLYKETGTDIPYHSRLLMLFYSVECGLKGFILKKIGKNTYDDLKSYYETMGKRTPGHDLKAMTKEVGIESCFPLKQIRLKGGGSVLPGKYNELWRYGAGIEDVEEEKREEKTLVQIAEWLLKRM
;
A
#
# COMPACT_ATOMS: atom_id res chain seq x y z
N MET A 1 35.89 25.75 -29.70
CA MET A 1 35.72 24.74 -28.64
C MET A 1 34.32 24.91 -28.06
N LYS A 2 33.40 23.96 -28.29
CA LYS A 2 32.06 23.97 -27.70
C LYS A 2 32.03 22.86 -26.65
N GLU A 3 32.12 23.22 -25.38
CA GLU A 3 31.79 22.31 -24.27
C GLU A 3 30.29 22.04 -24.34
N GLN A 4 29.94 20.85 -24.83
CA GLN A 4 28.62 20.30 -24.64
C GLN A 4 28.58 19.71 -23.24
N GLU A 5 27.96 20.43 -22.30
CA GLU A 5 27.55 19.88 -21.02
C GLU A 5 26.60 18.70 -21.27
N LYS A 6 27.14 17.48 -21.22
CA LYS A 6 26.35 16.26 -21.10
C LYS A 6 25.66 16.30 -19.74
N LYS A 7 24.40 16.74 -19.70
CA LYS A 7 23.50 16.43 -18.59
C LYS A 7 23.43 14.91 -18.48
N GLN A 8 24.15 14.34 -17.53
CA GLN A 8 23.97 12.97 -17.10
C GLN A 8 22.51 12.83 -16.62
N GLU A 9 21.67 12.14 -17.40
CA GLU A 9 20.39 11.65 -16.92
C GLU A 9 20.66 10.78 -15.69
N LYS A 10 20.35 11.30 -14.50
CA LYS A 10 20.32 10.48 -13.29
C LYS A 10 19.21 9.46 -13.49
N THR A 11 19.59 8.19 -13.67
CA THR A 11 18.65 7.07 -13.66
C THR A 11 17.89 7.10 -12.34
N GLN A 12 16.60 7.45 -12.38
CA GLN A 12 15.78 7.50 -11.18
C GLN A 12 15.46 6.05 -10.79
N SER A 13 15.96 5.60 -9.64
CA SER A 13 15.76 4.22 -9.16
C SER A 13 14.30 3.92 -8.82
N GLN A 14 13.48 4.95 -8.63
CA GLN A 14 12.05 4.85 -8.38
C GLN A 14 11.32 6.10 -8.90
N ILE A 15 10.19 5.90 -9.57
CA ILE A 15 9.37 6.98 -10.11
C ILE A 15 8.80 7.82 -8.95
N ASN A 16 8.87 9.14 -9.06
CA ASN A 16 8.31 10.05 -8.06
C ASN A 16 6.81 10.27 -8.30
N ILE A 17 5.99 9.47 -7.61
CA ILE A 17 4.52 9.47 -7.76
C ILE A 17 3.89 10.62 -6.98
N THR A 18 2.92 11.29 -7.58
CA THR A 18 2.19 12.39 -6.96
C THR A 18 1.00 11.91 -6.13
N ARG A 19 0.48 12.79 -5.27
CA ARG A 19 -0.69 12.55 -4.43
C ARG A 19 -1.91 12.20 -5.28
N SER A 20 -2.17 12.94 -6.35
CA SER A 20 -3.30 12.67 -7.25
C SER A 20 -3.16 11.32 -7.95
N GLU A 21 -1.94 10.91 -8.30
CA GLU A 21 -1.68 9.60 -8.90
C GLU A 21 -1.90 8.46 -7.89
N PHE A 22 -1.45 8.62 -6.64
CA PHE A 22 -1.80 7.69 -5.56
C PHE A 22 -3.32 7.59 -5.37
N GLN A 23 -4.03 8.72 -5.33
CA GLN A 23 -5.49 8.75 -5.18
C GLN A 23 -6.20 8.08 -6.37
N ARG A 24 -5.71 8.28 -7.59
CA ARG A 24 -6.24 7.64 -8.80
C ARG A 24 -6.00 6.13 -8.78
N SER A 25 -4.78 5.69 -8.46
CA SER A 25 -4.44 4.27 -8.34
C SER A 25 -5.27 3.58 -7.26
N PHE A 26 -5.45 4.23 -6.09
CA PHE A 26 -6.36 3.76 -5.04
C PHE A 26 -7.76 3.46 -5.58
N LYS A 27 -8.38 4.45 -6.26
CA LYS A 27 -9.73 4.32 -6.82
C LYS A 27 -9.79 3.22 -7.87
N ASN A 28 -8.86 3.20 -8.82
CA ASN A 28 -8.83 2.21 -9.90
C ASN A 28 -8.71 0.78 -9.36
N HIS A 29 -7.77 0.53 -8.44
CA HIS A 29 -7.57 -0.80 -7.87
C HIS A 29 -8.75 -1.23 -6.99
N TYR A 30 -9.35 -0.31 -6.24
CA TYR A 30 -10.53 -0.65 -5.43
C TYR A 30 -11.75 -0.97 -6.28
N THR A 31 -11.99 -0.18 -7.33
CA THR A 31 -13.05 -0.44 -8.31
C THR A 31 -12.85 -1.79 -8.96
N LEU A 32 -11.63 -2.10 -9.42
CA LEU A 32 -11.31 -3.40 -10.00
C LEU A 32 -11.58 -4.55 -9.02
N TYR A 33 -11.16 -4.42 -7.75
CA TYR A 33 -11.43 -5.42 -6.71
C TYR A 33 -12.94 -5.67 -6.53
N LYS A 34 -13.77 -4.62 -6.56
CA LYS A 34 -15.23 -4.73 -6.38
C LYS A 34 -15.95 -5.28 -7.61
N GLU A 35 -15.56 -4.86 -8.80
CA GLU A 35 -16.30 -5.14 -10.04
C GLU A 35 -15.94 -6.48 -10.67
N THR A 36 -14.72 -6.98 -10.46
CA THR A 36 -14.27 -8.25 -11.08
C THR A 36 -14.79 -9.51 -10.39
N GLY A 37 -15.43 -9.41 -9.22
CA GLY A 37 -16.08 -10.54 -8.56
C GLY A 37 -15.21 -11.81 -8.48
N THR A 38 -15.63 -12.87 -9.16
CA THR A 38 -14.91 -14.15 -9.27
C THR A 38 -14.21 -14.36 -10.61
N ASP A 39 -14.22 -13.35 -11.50
CA ASP A 39 -13.66 -13.44 -12.85
C ASP A 39 -12.13 -13.40 -12.86
N ILE A 40 -11.52 -12.96 -11.75
CA ILE A 40 -10.07 -13.03 -11.53
C ILE A 40 -9.73 -13.92 -10.33
N PRO A 41 -8.54 -14.55 -10.33
CA PRO A 41 -8.09 -15.38 -9.21
C PRO A 41 -8.14 -14.62 -7.89
N TYR A 42 -8.60 -15.31 -6.84
CA TYR A 42 -8.84 -14.72 -5.53
C TYR A 42 -7.64 -13.93 -4.98
N HIS A 43 -6.43 -14.52 -5.00
CA HIS A 43 -5.22 -13.81 -4.54
C HIS A 43 -4.85 -12.60 -5.43
N SER A 44 -5.13 -12.63 -6.73
CA SER A 44 -4.96 -11.45 -7.59
C SER A 44 -5.91 -10.32 -7.18
N ARG A 45 -7.14 -10.67 -6.80
CA ARG A 45 -8.13 -9.73 -6.27
C ARG A 45 -7.66 -9.13 -4.94
N LEU A 46 -7.17 -9.95 -4.00
CA LEU A 46 -6.60 -9.46 -2.73
C LEU A 46 -5.38 -8.56 -2.95
N LEU A 47 -4.54 -8.89 -3.93
CA LEU A 47 -3.40 -8.06 -4.30
C LEU A 47 -3.84 -6.68 -4.83
N MET A 48 -4.92 -6.61 -5.59
CA MET A 48 -5.50 -5.32 -6.00
C MET A 48 -6.04 -4.53 -4.81
N LEU A 49 -6.73 -5.19 -3.88
CA LEU A 49 -7.18 -4.54 -2.64
C LEU A 49 -6.01 -4.03 -1.80
N PHE A 50 -4.93 -4.81 -1.68
CA PHE A 50 -3.70 -4.40 -1.00
C PHE A 50 -3.14 -3.11 -1.58
N TYR A 51 -2.88 -3.10 -2.89
CA TYR A 51 -2.28 -1.94 -3.56
C TYR A 51 -3.21 -0.73 -3.56
N SER A 52 -4.52 -0.96 -3.62
CA SER A 52 -5.51 0.08 -3.38
C SER A 52 -5.27 0.73 -2.02
N VAL A 53 -5.37 -0.02 -0.92
CA VAL A 53 -5.21 0.50 0.45
C VAL A 53 -3.85 1.18 0.63
N GLU A 54 -2.77 0.59 0.11
CA GLU A 54 -1.43 1.20 0.15
C GLU A 54 -1.41 2.60 -0.49
N CYS A 55 -1.87 2.71 -1.75
CA CYS A 55 -1.91 3.97 -2.46
C CYS A 55 -2.84 4.97 -1.78
N GLY A 56 -3.96 4.51 -1.23
CA GLY A 56 -4.90 5.34 -0.49
C GLY A 56 -4.29 5.93 0.77
N LEU A 57 -3.60 5.11 1.58
CA LEU A 57 -2.89 5.55 2.77
C LEU A 57 -1.76 6.53 2.43
N LYS A 58 -0.93 6.24 1.41
CA LYS A 58 0.14 7.17 0.97
C LYS A 58 -0.42 8.52 0.54
N GLY A 59 -1.46 8.51 -0.30
CA GLY A 59 -2.15 9.72 -0.74
C GLY A 59 -2.78 10.50 0.41
N PHE A 60 -3.36 9.81 1.39
CA PHE A 60 -3.95 10.42 2.57
C PHE A 60 -2.91 11.03 3.52
N ILE A 61 -1.79 10.34 3.76
CA ILE A 61 -0.68 10.87 4.56
C ILE A 61 -0.14 12.14 3.90
N LEU A 62 0.13 12.11 2.58
CA LEU A 62 0.56 13.29 1.83
C LEU A 62 -0.43 14.46 1.98
N LYS A 63 -1.74 14.20 1.91
CA LYS A 63 -2.78 15.21 2.18
C LYS A 63 -2.65 15.79 3.59
N LYS A 64 -2.49 14.95 4.61
CA LYS A 64 -2.40 15.35 6.03
C LYS A 64 -1.16 16.22 6.30
N ILE A 65 -0.02 15.91 5.68
CA ILE A 65 1.24 16.65 5.88
C ILE A 65 1.42 17.83 4.91
N GLY A 66 0.43 18.11 4.04
CA GLY A 66 0.50 19.22 3.08
C GLY A 66 1.57 19.04 1.98
N LYS A 67 1.89 17.80 1.60
CA LYS A 67 2.90 17.46 0.59
C LYS A 67 2.27 16.78 -0.63
N ASN A 68 3.04 16.64 -1.70
CA ASN A 68 2.48 16.21 -2.99
C ASN A 68 3.15 14.99 -3.60
N THR A 69 4.39 14.65 -3.27
CA THR A 69 5.15 13.63 -4.02
C THR A 69 5.68 12.52 -3.13
N TYR A 70 6.01 11.36 -3.71
CA TYR A 70 6.57 10.24 -2.96
C TYR A 70 7.94 10.57 -2.37
N ASP A 71 8.72 11.42 -3.04
CA ASP A 71 9.97 11.95 -2.48
C ASP A 71 9.70 12.85 -1.27
N ASP A 72 8.64 13.68 -1.29
CA ASP A 72 8.22 14.43 -0.09
C ASP A 72 7.86 13.48 1.07
N LEU A 73 7.18 12.36 0.76
CA LEU A 73 6.84 11.36 1.76
C LEU A 73 8.11 10.73 2.37
N LYS A 74 9.13 10.44 1.54
CA LYS A 74 10.41 9.93 2.02
C LYS A 74 11.10 10.93 2.95
N SER A 75 11.23 12.17 2.51
CA SER A 75 11.85 13.24 3.30
C SER A 75 11.09 13.49 4.61
N TYR A 76 9.76 13.39 4.60
CA TYR A 76 8.95 13.46 5.82
C TYR A 76 9.34 12.38 6.83
N TYR A 77 9.40 11.12 6.42
CA TYR A 77 9.79 10.03 7.31
C TYR A 77 11.24 10.16 7.79
N GLU A 78 12.17 10.54 6.90
CA GLU A 78 13.58 10.77 7.24
C GLU A 78 13.74 11.89 8.28
N THR A 79 13.01 13.00 8.13
CA THR A 79 13.01 14.11 9.10
C THR A 79 12.51 13.67 10.48
N MET A 80 11.60 12.68 10.51
CA MET A 80 11.09 12.08 11.75
C MET A 80 12.01 10.98 12.32
N GLY A 81 13.19 10.74 11.72
CA GLY A 81 14.11 9.66 12.11
C GLY A 81 13.55 8.27 11.83
N LYS A 82 12.59 8.14 10.91
CA LYS A 82 11.89 6.90 10.58
C LYS A 82 12.21 6.47 9.14
N ARG A 83 12.14 5.15 8.90
CA ARG A 83 12.15 4.62 7.54
C ARG A 83 10.78 4.81 6.89
N THR A 84 10.75 5.15 5.61
CA THR A 84 9.50 5.16 4.83
C THR A 84 8.86 3.76 4.87
N PRO A 85 7.56 3.62 5.17
CA PRO A 85 6.89 2.32 5.37
C PRO A 85 6.98 1.36 4.18
N GLY A 86 7.16 1.88 2.96
CA GLY A 86 7.16 1.08 1.75
C GLY A 86 5.79 0.43 1.53
N HIS A 87 5.68 -0.85 1.88
CA HIS A 87 4.47 -1.68 1.82
C HIS A 87 3.83 -1.94 3.20
N ASP A 88 4.41 -1.43 4.30
CA ASP A 88 3.92 -1.68 5.65
C ASP A 88 2.62 -0.91 5.94
N LEU A 89 1.49 -1.56 5.64
CA LEU A 89 0.15 -1.03 5.90
C LEU A 89 -0.06 -0.73 7.38
N LYS A 90 0.49 -1.54 8.29
CA LYS A 90 0.32 -1.36 9.74
C LYS A 90 1.02 -0.08 10.22
N ALA A 91 2.22 0.18 9.71
CA ALA A 91 2.94 1.43 9.97
C ALA A 91 2.17 2.64 9.41
N MET A 92 1.59 2.52 8.21
CA MET A 92 0.80 3.60 7.61
C MET A 92 -0.52 3.85 8.33
N THR A 93 -1.26 2.81 8.74
CA THR A 93 -2.49 3.00 9.55
C THR A 93 -2.17 3.66 10.89
N LYS A 94 -1.00 3.37 11.47
CA LYS A 94 -0.52 4.04 12.68
C LYS A 94 -0.19 5.52 12.46
N GLU A 95 0.47 5.84 11.36
CA GLU A 95 0.75 7.24 10.99
C GLU A 95 -0.54 8.05 10.75
N VAL A 96 -1.56 7.40 10.18
CA VAL A 96 -2.88 7.99 9.99
C VAL A 96 -3.64 8.14 11.31
N GLY A 97 -3.41 7.24 12.28
CA GLY A 97 -4.08 7.20 13.59
C GLY A 97 -5.35 6.36 13.60
N ILE A 98 -5.39 5.31 12.78
CA ILE A 98 -6.57 4.42 12.63
C ILE A 98 -6.23 2.95 12.93
N GLU A 99 -5.04 2.65 13.46
CA GLU A 99 -4.61 1.26 13.68
C GLU A 99 -5.50 0.51 14.69
N SER A 100 -6.06 1.22 15.67
CA SER A 100 -6.98 0.66 16.67
C SER A 100 -8.36 0.37 16.09
N CYS A 101 -8.78 1.16 15.10
CA CYS A 101 -10.07 0.97 14.41
C CYS A 101 -10.01 -0.19 13.42
N PHE A 102 -8.84 -0.41 12.78
CA PHE A 102 -8.64 -1.41 11.75
C PHE A 102 -7.36 -2.22 12.04
N PRO A 103 -7.40 -3.14 13.01
CA PRO A 103 -6.23 -3.87 13.44
C PRO A 103 -5.82 -4.93 12.41
N LEU A 104 -4.70 -4.68 11.72
CA LEU A 104 -4.07 -5.65 10.82
C LEU A 104 -3.18 -6.64 11.59
N LYS A 105 -3.36 -7.93 11.36
CA LYS A 105 -2.69 -9.02 12.11
C LYS A 105 -1.72 -9.81 11.23
N GLN A 106 -1.07 -10.82 11.80
CA GLN A 106 -0.25 -11.74 11.00
C GLN A 106 -1.11 -12.89 10.47
N ILE A 107 -0.73 -13.44 9.32
CA ILE A 107 -1.35 -14.65 8.73
C ILE A 107 -0.35 -15.80 8.82
N ARG A 108 -0.77 -16.96 9.32
CA ARG A 108 0.08 -18.15 9.46
C ARG A 108 0.23 -18.91 8.15
N LEU A 109 1.44 -19.38 7.87
CA LEU A 109 1.78 -20.14 6.67
C LEU A 109 1.75 -21.65 6.93
N LYS A 110 1.34 -22.45 5.94
CA LYS A 110 1.36 -23.92 6.03
C LYS A 110 2.76 -24.49 6.26
N GLY A 111 3.79 -23.83 5.73
CA GLY A 111 5.19 -24.24 5.87
C GLY A 111 5.83 -23.85 7.21
N GLY A 112 5.04 -23.32 8.14
CA GLY A 112 5.53 -22.73 9.39
C GLY A 112 5.88 -21.25 9.25
N GLY A 113 5.78 -20.53 10.37
CA GLY A 113 5.97 -19.08 10.42
C GLY A 113 4.69 -18.28 10.10
N SER A 114 4.85 -16.97 9.98
CA SER A 114 3.73 -16.06 9.70
C SER A 114 4.17 -14.84 8.89
N VAL A 115 3.21 -14.23 8.20
CA VAL A 115 3.39 -13.05 7.35
C VAL A 115 2.80 -11.84 8.07
N LEU A 116 3.62 -10.81 8.27
CA LEU A 116 3.18 -9.52 8.79
C LEU A 116 2.45 -8.69 7.71
N PRO A 117 1.60 -7.71 8.08
CA PRO A 117 0.84 -6.90 7.13
C PRO A 117 1.67 -6.25 6.01
N GLY A 118 2.92 -5.85 6.31
CA GLY A 118 3.84 -5.30 5.30
C GLY A 118 4.34 -6.29 4.25
N LYS A 119 3.94 -7.55 4.33
CA LYS A 119 4.32 -8.65 3.43
C LYS A 119 3.13 -9.36 2.79
N TYR A 120 1.90 -8.86 2.99
CA TYR A 120 0.71 -9.43 2.33
C TYR A 120 0.78 -9.39 0.81
N ASN A 121 1.41 -8.37 0.23
CA ASN A 121 1.65 -8.32 -1.21
C ASN A 121 2.44 -9.53 -1.71
N GLU A 122 3.47 -9.97 -0.98
CA GLU A 122 4.26 -11.15 -1.34
C GLU A 122 3.45 -12.43 -1.15
N LEU A 123 2.71 -12.55 -0.04
CA LEU A 123 1.79 -13.65 0.22
C LEU A 123 0.82 -13.88 -0.95
N TRP A 124 0.13 -12.83 -1.39
CA TRP A 124 -0.88 -12.92 -2.44
C TRP A 124 -0.28 -12.95 -3.85
N ARG A 125 0.83 -12.25 -4.09
CA ARG A 125 1.51 -12.29 -5.39
C ARG A 125 2.03 -13.68 -5.73
N TYR A 126 2.58 -14.40 -4.75
CA TYR A 126 3.11 -15.75 -4.96
C TYR A 126 2.12 -16.86 -4.60
N GLY A 127 0.95 -16.51 -4.05
CA GLY A 127 -0.05 -17.47 -3.62
C GLY A 127 0.46 -18.44 -2.56
N ALA A 128 1.25 -17.96 -1.61
CA ALA A 128 1.82 -18.83 -0.58
C ALA A 128 0.69 -19.46 0.27
N GLY A 129 0.85 -20.75 0.58
CA GLY A 129 -0.18 -21.51 1.30
C GLY A 129 -0.32 -21.04 2.75
N ILE A 130 -1.55 -20.75 3.17
CA ILE A 130 -1.90 -20.32 4.54
C ILE A 130 -2.50 -21.46 5.37
N GLU A 131 -2.28 -21.42 6.68
CA GLU A 131 -2.77 -22.43 7.63
C GLU A 131 -4.28 -22.31 7.86
N ASP A 132 -4.78 -21.09 8.07
CA ASP A 132 -6.19 -20.79 8.34
C ASP A 132 -6.73 -19.77 7.33
N VAL A 133 -7.68 -20.20 6.48
CA VAL A 133 -8.34 -19.32 5.49
C VAL A 133 -9.15 -18.21 6.16
N GLU A 134 -9.64 -18.43 7.39
CA GLU A 134 -10.37 -17.41 8.12
C GLU A 134 -9.47 -16.27 8.60
N GLU A 135 -8.15 -16.48 8.76
CA GLU A 135 -7.20 -15.37 8.98
C GLU A 135 -7.18 -14.45 7.76
N GLU A 136 -7.02 -15.00 6.57
CA GLU A 136 -6.98 -14.21 5.34
C GLU A 136 -8.29 -13.48 5.06
N LYS A 137 -9.44 -14.13 5.24
CA LYS A 137 -10.75 -13.48 5.08
C LYS A 137 -10.96 -12.32 6.08
N ARG A 138 -10.49 -12.47 7.32
CA ARG A 138 -10.53 -11.38 8.31
C ARG A 138 -9.69 -10.20 7.85
N GLU A 139 -8.50 -10.44 7.33
CA GLU A 139 -7.62 -9.38 6.85
C GLU A 139 -8.14 -8.74 5.55
N GLU A 140 -8.73 -9.50 4.63
CA GLU A 140 -9.48 -8.96 3.47
C GLU A 140 -10.57 -7.99 3.96
N LYS A 141 -11.40 -8.43 4.92
CA LYS A 141 -12.46 -7.59 5.48
C LYS A 141 -11.91 -6.30 6.10
N THR A 142 -10.82 -6.38 6.86
CA THR A 142 -10.17 -5.20 7.46
C THR A 142 -9.66 -4.26 6.37
N LEU A 143 -9.05 -4.76 5.30
CA LEU A 143 -8.60 -3.94 4.17
C LEU A 143 -9.76 -3.27 3.43
N VAL A 144 -10.89 -3.95 3.25
CA VAL A 144 -12.11 -3.36 2.69
C VAL A 144 -12.58 -2.20 3.56
N GLN A 145 -12.63 -2.38 4.88
CA GLN A 145 -13.03 -1.32 5.82
C GLN A 145 -12.10 -0.10 5.77
N ILE A 146 -10.79 -0.32 5.65
CA ILE A 146 -9.81 0.78 5.48
C ILE A 146 -10.07 1.50 4.15
N ALA A 147 -10.27 0.78 3.04
CA ALA A 147 -10.55 1.37 1.74
C ALA A 147 -11.83 2.21 1.77
N GLU A 148 -12.91 1.72 2.38
CA GLU A 148 -14.16 2.48 2.54
C GLU A 148 -13.98 3.72 3.42
N TRP A 149 -13.19 3.62 4.48
CA TRP A 149 -12.87 4.75 5.36
C TRP A 149 -12.10 5.84 4.61
N LEU A 150 -11.15 5.44 3.75
CA LEU A 150 -10.35 6.32 2.89
C LEU A 150 -11.21 6.99 1.81
N LEU A 151 -12.09 6.25 1.14
CA LEU A 151 -13.00 6.79 0.11
C LEU A 151 -13.81 7.99 0.60
N LYS A 152 -14.22 7.98 1.87
CA LYS A 152 -15.02 9.06 2.48
C LYS A 152 -14.21 10.32 2.81
N ARG A 153 -12.87 10.27 2.69
CA ARG A 153 -11.96 11.31 3.21
C ARG A 153 -10.93 11.82 2.20
N MET A 154 -10.79 11.15 1.06
CA MET A 154 -9.82 11.51 0.03
C MET A 154 -10.31 12.63 -0.86
#